data_AF-A0A2E9IRW8-F1
#
_entry.id   AF-A0A2E9IRW8-F1
#
_cell.length_a   1.000
_cell.length_b   1.000
_cell.length_c   1.000
_cell.angle_alpha   90.00
_cell.angle_beta   90.00
_cell.angle_gamma   90.00
#
_symmetry.space_group_name_H-M   'P 1'
#
loop_
_entity.id
_entity.type
_entity.pdbx_description
1 polymer ?
#
loop_
_entity_poly.entity_id
_entity_poly.type
_entity_poly.pdbx_seq_one_letter_code
_entity_poly.pdbx_strand_id
1 'polypeptide(L)'
;MWVVSAWAEEPRVWLFAPGPHACFWEEQYEAGEAAIGWDHLGDLTQYESKQEIVDKLIELEQPEQRPTNNALACWQFANEIKIGDWILAKNGTSQIIGYGIVKSDYFYDSERSEYRHVQQVDWLSKGEWNAEDFTINIKTLTDLTPYPSYVANVLNEMGVKVPEFIQRRITEDEVKTISKSEREHKDDVVAYTSYTKASALEELFIDEQKYDRMAKLLRRKKNLILQGPPGVGKSFLAQRLAYSLMGVKDKSRVTMIQFHQSYAYEDFIQGYRPSGGHGASFEKKDGVFFRFCEEAGKAPEKDFYFIIDEINRGNLSRIFGELMLLIEPDKRGPDYELPLTYSPDETFYVPANVHIIGMMNTADRSLAMVDYALRRRFAFVDLEPAFESDKFVEYLVSKSVSEERASLIRARMLSLNAEISSDSRDLGSGYCIGHSYFCPVTPVANEEEWFNEIVETEIEPLLQEYWADENANKVNTHITKLRGE
;
A
#
# COMPACT_ATOMS: atom_id res chain seq x y z
N MET A 1 16.04 -16.19 51.09
CA MET A 1 16.94 -16.54 49.97
C MET A 1 16.18 -16.18 48.71
N TRP A 2 16.36 -14.94 48.24
CA TRP A 2 15.71 -14.45 47.03
C TRP A 2 16.52 -14.98 45.85
N VAL A 3 15.99 -15.96 45.12
CA VAL A 3 16.53 -16.32 43.81
C VAL A 3 15.91 -15.35 42.83
N VAL A 4 16.67 -14.31 42.48
CA VAL A 4 16.43 -13.50 41.30
C VAL A 4 16.72 -14.40 40.10
N SER A 5 15.70 -15.07 39.56
CA SER A 5 15.83 -15.65 38.22
C SER A 5 15.77 -14.49 37.24
N ALA A 6 16.92 -14.16 36.65
CA ALA A 6 17.01 -13.29 35.49
C ALA A 6 15.96 -13.75 34.46
N TRP A 7 15.07 -12.85 34.07
CA TRP A 7 14.11 -13.11 33.00
C TRP A 7 14.96 -13.25 31.73
N ALA A 8 15.21 -14.48 31.30
CA ALA A 8 15.73 -14.69 29.96
C ALA A 8 14.69 -14.11 29.00
N GLU A 9 15.10 -13.17 28.14
CA GLU A 9 14.22 -12.64 27.11
C GLU A 9 13.65 -13.82 26.31
N GLU A 10 12.33 -13.85 26.12
CA GLU A 10 11.69 -14.93 25.38
C GLU A 10 12.18 -14.95 23.93
N PRO A 11 12.42 -16.14 23.35
CA PRO A 11 12.88 -16.27 21.98
C PRO A 11 12.03 -15.52 20.96
N ARG A 12 12.67 -14.94 19.96
CA ARG A 12 12.02 -14.33 18.80
C ARG A 12 11.83 -15.34 17.68
N VAL A 13 10.95 -15.01 16.75
CA VAL A 13 10.70 -15.81 15.55
C VAL A 13 10.99 -14.93 14.34
N TRP A 14 11.86 -15.40 13.46
CA TRP A 14 12.32 -14.67 12.29
C TRP A 14 11.96 -15.42 11.03
N LEU A 15 11.56 -14.68 10.01
CA LEU A 15 11.38 -15.17 8.66
C LEU A 15 12.59 -14.77 7.82
N PHE A 16 13.20 -15.74 7.15
CA PHE A 16 14.49 -15.62 6.51
C PHE A 16 14.45 -16.10 5.05
N ALA A 17 15.05 -15.33 4.14
CA ALA A 17 15.23 -15.71 2.74
C ALA A 17 16.70 -16.11 2.48
N PRO A 18 17.00 -17.40 2.18
CA PRO A 18 18.34 -17.86 1.82
C PRO A 18 18.69 -17.50 0.36
N GLY A 19 18.74 -16.20 0.10
CA GLY A 19 18.98 -15.60 -1.21
C GLY A 19 17.77 -15.59 -2.17
N PRO A 20 17.94 -15.00 -3.37
CA PRO A 20 16.91 -14.94 -4.39
C PRO A 20 16.39 -16.33 -4.77
N HIS A 21 15.08 -16.54 -4.70
CA HIS A 21 14.45 -17.85 -4.96
C HIS A 21 15.02 -18.99 -4.10
N ALA A 22 15.49 -18.68 -2.89
CA ALA A 22 16.08 -19.64 -1.97
C ALA A 22 17.26 -20.43 -2.56
N CYS A 23 18.02 -19.83 -3.49
CA CYS A 23 19.09 -20.51 -4.21
C CYS A 23 20.21 -21.06 -3.31
N PHE A 24 20.41 -20.51 -2.11
CA PHE A 24 21.41 -20.99 -1.14
C PHE A 24 20.83 -21.92 -0.06
N TRP A 25 19.54 -22.27 -0.15
CA TRP A 25 18.88 -23.08 0.89
C TRP A 25 19.55 -24.43 1.11
N GLU A 26 19.86 -25.15 0.03
CA GLU A 26 20.42 -26.50 0.12
C GLU A 26 21.78 -26.50 0.84
N GLU A 27 22.67 -25.58 0.45
CA GLU A 27 23.99 -25.41 1.07
C GLU A 27 23.88 -24.98 2.54
N GLN A 28 23.06 -23.97 2.83
CA GLN A 28 22.88 -23.45 4.19
C GLN A 28 22.21 -24.47 5.12
N TYR A 29 21.29 -25.27 4.61
CA TYR A 29 20.67 -26.35 5.37
C TYR A 29 21.69 -27.45 5.73
N GLU A 30 22.49 -27.90 4.77
CA GLU A 30 23.52 -28.93 5.00
C GLU A 30 24.63 -28.45 5.93
N ALA A 31 25.01 -27.18 5.81
CA ALA A 31 26.02 -26.57 6.67
C ALA A 31 25.52 -26.29 8.10
N GLY A 32 24.20 -26.31 8.34
CA GLY A 32 23.63 -25.95 9.64
C GLY A 32 23.72 -24.46 9.93
N GLU A 33 23.42 -23.63 8.93
CA GLU A 33 23.66 -22.19 8.97
C GLU A 33 22.51 -21.40 8.33
N ALA A 34 22.42 -20.12 8.69
CA ALA A 34 21.72 -19.10 7.93
C ALA A 34 22.74 -18.03 7.55
N ALA A 35 22.76 -17.62 6.28
CA ALA A 35 23.67 -16.59 5.81
C ALA A 35 22.96 -15.55 4.93
N ILE A 36 23.35 -14.28 5.07
CA ILE A 36 22.87 -13.17 4.22
C ILE A 36 24.02 -12.57 3.39
N GLY A 37 23.66 -11.91 2.29
CA GLY A 37 24.61 -11.21 1.41
C GLY A 37 25.04 -9.84 1.95
N TRP A 38 25.35 -8.91 1.03
CA TRP A 38 25.97 -7.59 1.32
C TRP A 38 27.42 -7.66 1.77
N ASP A 39 28.18 -8.62 1.24
CA ASP A 39 29.61 -8.83 1.57
C ASP A 39 30.49 -7.59 1.36
N HIS A 40 30.07 -6.67 0.49
CA HIS A 40 30.75 -5.40 0.24
C HIS A 40 30.66 -4.40 1.41
N LEU A 41 29.74 -4.61 2.36
CA LEU A 41 29.69 -3.85 3.61
C LEU A 41 30.80 -4.26 4.59
N GLY A 42 31.46 -5.40 4.37
CA GLY A 42 32.36 -6.00 5.35
C GLY A 42 31.65 -6.36 6.65
N ASP A 43 32.39 -6.67 7.71
CA ASP A 43 31.80 -7.11 8.98
C ASP A 43 30.78 -6.10 9.54
N LEU A 44 29.52 -6.52 9.73
CA LEU A 44 28.44 -5.66 10.20
C LEU A 44 28.62 -5.17 11.65
N THR A 45 29.48 -5.80 12.44
CA THR A 45 29.77 -5.35 13.81
C THR A 45 30.54 -4.02 13.86
N GLN A 46 31.07 -3.55 12.73
CA GLN A 46 31.78 -2.27 12.64
C GLN A 46 30.83 -1.05 12.68
N TYR A 47 29.52 -1.24 12.45
CA TYR A 47 28.54 -0.16 12.40
C TYR A 47 27.86 0.00 13.75
N GLU A 48 27.83 1.22 14.30
CA GLU A 48 27.22 1.50 15.61
C GLU A 48 25.70 1.74 15.51
N SER A 49 25.19 1.98 14.29
CA SER A 49 23.77 2.17 14.07
C SER A 49 23.29 1.69 12.70
N LYS A 50 22.00 1.35 12.62
CA LYS A 50 21.32 1.09 11.34
C LYS A 50 21.49 2.25 10.35
N GLN A 51 21.57 3.50 10.83
CA GLN A 51 21.70 4.66 9.96
C GLN A 51 23.05 4.66 9.22
N GLU A 52 24.13 4.23 9.87
CA GLU A 52 25.44 4.09 9.22
C GLU A 52 25.42 3.02 8.12
N ILE A 53 24.70 1.92 8.33
CA ILE A 53 24.51 0.91 7.28
C ILE A 53 23.73 1.49 6.09
N VAL A 54 22.68 2.29 6.35
CA VAL A 54 21.94 2.99 5.28
C VAL A 54 22.88 3.89 4.49
N ASP A 55 23.68 4.70 5.18
CA ASP A 55 24.57 5.67 4.55
C ASP A 55 25.65 4.96 3.75
N LYS A 56 26.18 3.85 4.27
CA LYS A 56 27.18 3.04 3.56
C LYS A 56 26.63 2.33 2.33
N LEU A 57 25.40 1.81 2.40
CA LEU A 57 24.72 1.25 1.24
C LEU A 57 24.45 2.30 0.15
N ILE A 58 24.09 3.53 0.53
CA ILE A 58 23.92 4.63 -0.43
C ILE A 58 25.25 4.96 -1.12
N GLU A 59 26.34 5.00 -0.36
CA GLU A 59 27.70 5.27 -0.87
C GLU A 59 28.14 4.21 -1.89
N LEU A 60 27.91 2.92 -1.60
CA LEU A 60 28.43 1.80 -2.39
C LEU A 60 27.54 1.41 -3.57
N GLU A 61 26.22 1.42 -3.40
CA GLU A 61 25.29 0.88 -4.40
C GLU A 61 24.64 1.98 -5.27
N GLN A 62 24.68 3.25 -4.83
CA GLN A 62 23.96 4.37 -5.46
C GLN A 62 22.51 4.02 -5.87
N PRO A 63 21.69 3.48 -4.94
CA PRO A 63 20.40 2.92 -5.30
C PRO A 63 19.38 4.03 -5.65
N GLU A 64 18.47 3.74 -6.57
CA GLU A 64 17.37 4.65 -6.96
C GLU A 64 16.44 5.01 -5.78
N GLN A 65 16.39 4.14 -4.76
CA GLN A 65 15.58 4.32 -3.56
C GLN A 65 16.42 4.10 -2.31
N ARG A 66 16.10 4.81 -1.23
CA ARG A 66 16.81 4.68 0.05
C ARG A 66 16.71 3.24 0.60
N PRO A 67 17.83 2.52 0.81
CA PRO A 67 17.84 1.07 1.07
C PRO A 67 17.51 0.71 2.52
N THR A 68 16.43 1.28 3.05
CA THR A 68 16.06 1.18 4.48
C THR A 68 15.75 -0.24 4.92
N ASN A 69 15.15 -1.07 4.05
CA ASN A 69 14.85 -2.46 4.35
C ASN A 69 16.10 -3.34 4.33
N ASN A 70 17.05 -3.09 3.41
CA ASN A 70 18.31 -3.83 3.32
C ASN A 70 19.16 -3.55 4.57
N ALA A 71 19.29 -2.27 4.93
CA ALA A 71 19.99 -1.86 6.15
C ALA A 71 19.34 -2.43 7.42
N LEU A 72 18.00 -2.47 7.48
CA LEU A 72 17.29 -3.08 8.59
C LEU A 72 17.59 -4.59 8.68
N ALA A 73 17.55 -5.32 7.57
CA ALA A 73 17.87 -6.75 7.56
C ALA A 73 19.30 -7.02 8.05
N CYS A 74 20.29 -6.25 7.56
CA CYS A 74 21.68 -6.37 8.02
C CYS A 74 21.82 -6.07 9.52
N TRP A 75 21.21 -4.97 9.97
CA TRP A 75 21.25 -4.57 11.37
C TRP A 75 20.65 -5.64 12.29
N GLN A 76 19.45 -6.12 11.95
CA GLN A 76 18.72 -7.10 12.76
C GLN A 76 19.44 -8.44 12.78
N PHE A 77 19.97 -8.88 11.64
CA PHE A 77 20.73 -10.13 11.54
C PHE A 77 21.99 -10.12 12.41
N ALA A 78 22.72 -9.00 12.46
CA ALA A 78 23.95 -8.90 13.23
C ALA A 78 23.74 -8.57 14.72
N ASN A 79 22.68 -7.84 15.08
CA ASN A 79 22.53 -7.26 16.44
C ASN A 79 21.27 -7.67 17.19
N GLU A 80 20.20 -8.13 16.51
CA GLU A 80 18.91 -8.41 17.15
C GLU A 80 18.57 -9.90 17.25
N ILE A 81 19.03 -10.73 16.30
CA ILE A 81 18.88 -12.18 16.39
C ILE A 81 19.78 -12.70 17.51
N LYS A 82 19.24 -13.61 18.34
CA LYS A 82 19.96 -14.19 19.47
C LYS A 82 19.95 -15.72 19.43
N ILE A 83 20.92 -16.34 20.10
CA ILE A 83 20.93 -17.78 20.35
C ILE A 83 19.61 -18.19 21.02
N GLY A 84 18.94 -19.19 20.44
CA GLY A 84 17.64 -19.67 20.87
C GLY A 84 16.44 -19.12 20.08
N ASP A 85 16.65 -18.10 19.25
CA ASP A 85 15.62 -17.60 18.33
C ASP A 85 15.28 -18.63 17.26
N TRP A 86 14.04 -18.58 16.78
CA TRP A 86 13.53 -19.44 15.72
C TRP A 86 13.70 -18.76 14.37
N ILE A 87 14.13 -19.50 13.36
CA ILE A 87 14.23 -19.05 11.98
C ILE A 87 13.33 -19.93 11.11
N LEU A 88 12.45 -19.31 10.34
CA LEU A 88 11.64 -19.93 9.28
C LEU A 88 12.25 -19.53 7.93
N ALA A 89 12.78 -20.49 7.19
CA ALA A 89 13.31 -20.27 5.84
C ALA A 89 12.17 -20.25 4.82
N LYS A 90 12.19 -19.31 3.87
CA LYS A 90 11.18 -19.18 2.82
C LYS A 90 11.75 -19.30 1.41
N ASN A 91 10.93 -19.77 0.48
CA ASN A 91 11.15 -19.63 -0.95
C ASN A 91 10.09 -18.71 -1.56
N GLY A 92 10.53 -17.63 -2.20
CA GLY A 92 9.63 -16.64 -2.79
C GLY A 92 8.70 -15.97 -1.76
N THR A 93 7.42 -15.85 -2.11
CA THR A 93 6.37 -15.15 -1.34
C THR A 93 5.27 -16.07 -0.81
N SER A 94 5.36 -17.38 -1.08
CA SER A 94 4.27 -18.32 -0.82
C SER A 94 4.73 -19.67 -0.29
N GLN A 95 6.02 -19.86 -0.01
CA GLN A 95 6.52 -21.15 0.47
C GLN A 95 7.46 -20.99 1.67
N ILE A 96 7.23 -21.80 2.69
CA ILE A 96 8.20 -22.07 3.76
C ILE A 96 8.92 -23.36 3.38
N ILE A 97 10.24 -23.39 3.57
CA ILE A 97 11.10 -24.49 3.14
C ILE A 97 11.85 -25.18 4.28
N GLY A 98 11.82 -24.58 5.47
CA GLY A 98 12.39 -25.17 6.67
C GLY A 98 12.26 -24.29 7.91
N TYR A 99 12.56 -24.87 9.06
CA TYR A 99 12.73 -24.09 10.29
C TYR A 99 13.86 -24.63 11.15
N GLY A 100 14.45 -23.75 11.95
CA GLY A 100 15.56 -24.08 12.83
C GLY A 100 15.69 -23.12 14.00
N ILE A 101 16.63 -23.42 14.89
CA ILE A 101 16.93 -22.62 16.09
C ILE A 101 18.36 -22.11 16.01
N VAL A 102 18.56 -20.82 16.24
CA VAL A 102 19.88 -20.17 16.23
C VAL A 102 20.76 -20.72 17.36
N LYS A 103 22.01 -21.07 17.03
CA LYS A 103 22.99 -21.70 17.93
C LYS A 103 24.24 -20.88 18.18
N SER A 104 24.53 -19.88 17.35
CA SER A 104 25.68 -19.00 17.54
C SER A 104 25.25 -17.54 17.52
N ASP A 105 26.11 -16.68 18.05
CA ASP A 105 26.09 -15.27 17.72
C ASP A 105 26.47 -15.09 16.23
N TYR A 106 26.21 -13.89 15.71
CA TYR A 106 26.66 -13.47 14.39
C TYR A 106 28.19 -13.54 14.28
N PHE A 107 28.68 -14.01 13.13
CA PHE A 107 30.08 -13.88 12.73
C PHE A 107 30.21 -13.59 11.24
N TYR A 108 31.30 -12.92 10.88
CA TYR A 108 31.66 -12.65 9.50
C TYR A 108 32.71 -13.67 9.01
N ASP A 109 32.31 -14.52 8.07
CA ASP A 109 33.16 -15.56 7.49
C ASP A 109 33.88 -15.03 6.24
N SER A 110 35.12 -14.57 6.44
CA SER A 110 35.95 -14.05 5.35
C SER A 110 36.44 -15.12 4.36
N GLU A 111 36.30 -16.41 4.69
CA GLU A 111 36.78 -17.51 3.81
C GLU A 111 35.76 -17.84 2.71
N ARG A 112 34.49 -17.42 2.84
CA ARG A 112 33.46 -17.62 1.80
C ARG A 112 33.64 -16.73 0.58
N SER A 113 33.22 -17.24 -0.57
CA SER A 113 33.16 -16.46 -1.81
C SER A 113 32.05 -15.42 -1.78
N GLU A 114 30.89 -15.74 -1.20
CA GLU A 114 29.71 -14.89 -1.07
C GLU A 114 28.90 -15.27 0.17
N TYR A 115 27.98 -14.41 0.62
CA TYR A 115 27.13 -14.64 1.81
C TYR A 115 27.95 -14.87 3.09
N ARG A 116 28.81 -13.91 3.40
CA ARG A 116 29.81 -13.96 4.48
C ARG A 116 29.24 -13.63 5.85
N HIS A 117 27.98 -13.23 5.94
CA HIS A 117 27.32 -12.90 7.20
C HIS A 117 26.56 -14.11 7.71
N VAL A 118 27.06 -14.77 8.76
CA VAL A 118 26.64 -16.13 9.11
C VAL A 118 26.18 -16.22 10.56
N GLN A 119 25.16 -17.05 10.77
CA GLN A 119 24.81 -17.61 12.08
C GLN A 119 24.63 -19.12 11.96
N GLN A 120 25.08 -19.88 12.95
CA GLN A 120 24.81 -21.31 13.02
C GLN A 120 23.36 -21.54 13.44
N VAL A 121 22.67 -22.43 12.73
CA VAL A 121 21.28 -22.78 12.91
C VAL A 121 21.13 -24.30 12.97
N ASP A 122 20.50 -24.77 14.03
CA ASP A 122 20.06 -26.15 14.16
C ASP A 122 18.74 -26.30 13.40
N TRP A 123 18.84 -26.65 12.12
CA TRP A 123 17.68 -26.87 11.26
C TRP A 123 16.94 -28.14 11.69
N LEU A 124 15.71 -27.97 12.16
CA LEU A 124 14.90 -29.04 12.74
C LEU A 124 13.98 -29.69 11.71
N SER A 125 13.72 -29.03 10.59
CA SER A 125 12.93 -29.60 9.50
C SER A 125 13.25 -28.95 8.16
N LYS A 126 13.05 -29.75 7.11
CA LYS A 126 13.13 -29.39 5.70
C LYS A 126 11.94 -29.99 4.97
N GLY A 127 11.32 -29.20 4.12
CA GLY A 127 10.14 -29.59 3.35
C GLY A 127 9.69 -28.44 2.46
N GLU A 128 8.53 -28.57 1.86
CA GLU A 128 7.91 -27.50 1.10
C GLU A 128 6.47 -27.36 1.61
N TRP A 129 6.21 -26.24 2.29
CA TRP A 129 4.89 -25.92 2.82
C TRP A 129 4.38 -24.68 2.11
N ASN A 130 3.32 -24.87 1.32
CA ASN A 130 2.64 -23.79 0.63
C ASN A 130 1.90 -22.93 1.64
N ALA A 131 2.41 -21.73 1.87
CA ALA A 131 1.71 -20.67 2.58
C ALA A 131 0.80 -19.90 1.62
N GLU A 132 0.04 -20.61 0.76
CA GLU A 132 -0.84 -20.00 -0.25
C GLU A 132 -1.92 -19.10 0.39
N ASP A 133 -2.32 -19.41 1.62
CA ASP A 133 -3.28 -18.61 2.40
C ASP A 133 -2.64 -17.38 3.09
N PHE A 134 -1.31 -17.20 2.99
CA PHE A 134 -0.60 -16.10 3.66
C PHE A 134 0.52 -15.51 2.80
N THR A 135 0.34 -14.28 2.29
CA THR A 135 1.40 -13.59 1.53
C THR A 135 2.63 -13.32 2.41
N ILE A 136 3.73 -14.00 2.10
CA ILE A 136 5.01 -13.83 2.79
C ILE A 136 5.74 -12.63 2.17
N ASN A 137 6.23 -11.71 3.00
CA ASN A 137 6.95 -10.52 2.55
C ASN A 137 8.20 -10.86 1.70
N ILE A 138 8.51 -10.08 0.67
CA ILE A 138 9.68 -10.26 -0.21
C ILE A 138 11.00 -10.00 0.54
N LYS A 139 10.96 -9.31 1.69
CA LYS A 139 12.15 -8.97 2.51
C LYS A 139 13.01 -10.21 2.85
N THR A 140 14.32 -9.97 2.95
CA THR A 140 15.32 -10.98 3.30
C THR A 140 15.20 -11.48 4.74
N LEU A 141 14.89 -10.58 5.67
CA LEU A 141 14.67 -10.91 7.08
C LEU A 141 13.45 -10.14 7.60
N THR A 142 12.60 -10.78 8.40
CA THR A 142 11.44 -10.14 9.03
C THR A 142 11.19 -10.74 10.42
N ASP A 143 11.02 -9.89 11.43
CA ASP A 143 10.61 -10.31 12.77
C ASP A 143 9.11 -10.67 12.78
N LEU A 144 8.81 -11.93 13.07
CA LEU A 144 7.46 -12.47 13.21
C LEU A 144 7.00 -12.57 14.67
N THR A 145 7.87 -12.22 15.63
CA THR A 145 7.55 -12.18 17.07
C THR A 145 6.27 -11.42 17.39
N PRO A 146 5.97 -10.27 16.74
CA PRO A 146 4.72 -9.54 16.99
C PRO A 146 3.45 -10.23 16.48
N TYR A 147 3.56 -11.39 15.82
CA TYR A 147 2.45 -12.11 15.20
C TYR A 147 2.39 -13.57 15.68
N PRO A 148 2.19 -13.83 16.99
CA PRO A 148 2.33 -15.17 17.56
C PRO A 148 1.30 -16.18 17.03
N SER A 149 0.08 -15.73 16.70
CA SER A 149 -0.94 -16.58 16.05
C SER A 149 -0.55 -16.98 14.63
N TYR A 150 0.07 -16.06 13.88
CA TYR A 150 0.59 -16.37 12.55
C TYR A 150 1.68 -17.45 12.62
N VAL A 151 2.64 -17.29 13.53
CA VAL A 151 3.68 -18.30 13.74
C VAL A 151 3.07 -19.63 14.16
N ALA A 152 2.09 -19.64 15.07
CA ALA A 152 1.42 -20.87 15.48
C ALA A 152 0.73 -21.60 14.33
N ASN A 153 0.08 -20.88 13.41
CA ASN A 153 -0.55 -21.46 12.24
C ASN A 153 0.47 -22.08 11.29
N VAL A 154 1.55 -21.35 10.98
CA VAL A 154 2.65 -21.89 10.16
C VAL A 154 3.23 -23.15 10.79
N LEU A 155 3.51 -23.13 12.10
CA LEU A 155 4.02 -24.31 12.80
C LEU A 155 3.04 -25.48 12.77
N ASN A 156 1.74 -25.24 12.92
CA ASN A 156 0.71 -26.28 12.84
C ASN A 156 0.63 -26.92 11.44
N GLU A 157 0.68 -26.11 10.38
CA GLU A 157 0.73 -26.61 8.99
C GLU A 157 1.99 -27.46 8.73
N MET A 158 3.11 -27.07 9.35
CA MET A 158 4.34 -27.84 9.33
C MET A 158 4.30 -29.10 10.22
N GLY A 159 3.20 -29.34 10.93
CA GLY A 159 3.06 -30.46 11.88
C GLY A 159 3.91 -30.30 13.14
N VAL A 160 4.37 -29.09 13.44
CA VAL A 160 5.24 -28.75 14.57
C VAL A 160 4.38 -28.33 15.76
N LYS A 161 4.64 -28.92 16.93
CA LYS A 161 3.97 -28.51 18.16
C LYS A 161 4.37 -27.07 18.51
N VAL A 162 3.39 -26.17 18.56
CA VAL A 162 3.59 -24.76 18.93
C VAL A 162 4.26 -24.64 20.31
N PRO A 163 5.44 -24.00 20.41
CA PRO A 163 6.15 -23.80 21.68
C PRO A 163 5.36 -22.99 22.71
N GLU A 164 5.63 -23.23 23.99
CA GLU A 164 4.91 -22.59 25.10
C GLU A 164 5.06 -21.06 25.10
N PHE A 165 6.22 -20.51 24.71
CA PHE A 165 6.41 -19.05 24.63
C PHE A 165 5.51 -18.40 23.56
N ILE A 166 5.24 -19.10 22.45
CA ILE A 166 4.29 -18.63 21.42
C ILE A 166 2.87 -18.72 21.97
N GLN A 167 2.51 -19.81 22.65
CA GLN A 167 1.19 -19.95 23.29
C GLN A 167 0.93 -18.88 24.36
N ARG A 168 1.94 -18.54 25.17
CA ARG A 168 1.85 -17.45 26.15
C ARG A 168 1.65 -16.10 25.46
N ARG A 169 2.39 -15.81 24.39
CA ARG A 169 2.21 -14.57 23.60
C ARG A 169 0.82 -14.49 22.96
N ILE A 170 0.27 -15.61 22.47
CA ILE A 170 -1.12 -15.69 22.03
C ILE A 170 -2.06 -15.35 23.20
N THR A 171 -1.86 -15.97 24.36
CA THR A 171 -2.71 -15.75 25.54
C THR A 171 -2.61 -14.30 26.06
N GLU A 172 -1.43 -13.69 26.01
CA GLU A 172 -1.23 -12.27 26.39
C GLU A 172 -1.88 -11.31 25.40
N ASP A 173 -1.82 -11.61 24.11
CA ASP A 173 -2.55 -10.89 23.07
C ASP A 173 -4.07 -11.10 23.22
N GLU A 174 -4.51 -12.28 23.60
CA GLU A 174 -5.91 -12.58 23.92
C GLU A 174 -6.37 -11.85 25.17
N VAL A 175 -5.57 -11.75 26.25
CA VAL A 175 -5.92 -11.01 27.47
C VAL A 175 -5.95 -9.49 27.24
N LYS A 176 -5.02 -8.95 26.43
CA LYS A 176 -5.07 -7.56 25.97
C LYS A 176 -6.32 -7.31 25.11
N THR A 177 -6.70 -8.29 24.29
CA THR A 177 -7.91 -8.25 23.45
C THR A 177 -9.21 -8.42 24.26
N ILE A 178 -9.26 -9.29 25.28
CA ILE A 178 -10.41 -9.52 26.18
C ILE A 178 -10.75 -8.26 26.97
N SER A 179 -9.74 -7.47 27.37
CA SER A 179 -9.99 -6.15 27.98
C SER A 179 -10.63 -5.13 27.02
N LYS A 180 -10.62 -5.43 25.71
CA LYS A 180 -11.19 -4.60 24.64
C LYS A 180 -12.42 -5.20 23.96
N SER A 181 -12.79 -6.45 24.22
CA SER A 181 -13.83 -7.18 23.47
C SER A 181 -15.00 -7.65 24.35
N GLU A 182 -15.70 -6.70 24.95
CA GLU A 182 -17.16 -6.81 24.86
C GLU A 182 -17.54 -6.63 23.38
N ARG A 183 -18.00 -7.73 22.77
CA ARG A 183 -18.77 -7.87 21.52
C ARG A 183 -18.03 -8.26 20.23
N GLU A 184 -18.34 -9.51 19.86
CA GLU A 184 -18.57 -10.07 18.52
C GLU A 184 -17.43 -10.78 17.76
N HIS A 185 -17.86 -11.80 16.99
CA HIS A 185 -17.27 -13.12 16.80
C HIS A 185 -16.14 -13.26 15.75
N LYS A 186 -15.17 -14.11 16.12
CA LYS A 186 -14.31 -15.04 15.36
C LYS A 186 -14.32 -14.95 13.82
N ASP A 187 -13.19 -14.45 13.30
CA ASP A 187 -12.46 -14.93 12.12
C ASP A 187 -10.97 -14.56 12.30
N ASP A 188 -10.06 -15.37 11.76
CA ASP A 188 -8.61 -15.31 11.95
C ASP A 188 -8.02 -13.88 11.91
N VAL A 189 -7.46 -13.44 13.05
CA VAL A 189 -6.98 -12.06 13.22
C VAL A 189 -5.56 -11.94 12.70
N VAL A 190 -5.44 -11.68 11.40
CA VAL A 190 -4.34 -10.83 10.92
C VAL A 190 -4.46 -9.51 11.69
N ALA A 191 -3.39 -9.08 12.37
CA ALA A 191 -3.39 -7.87 13.21
C ALA A 191 -3.51 -6.61 12.34
N TYR A 192 -4.72 -6.35 11.85
CA TYR A 192 -5.00 -5.14 11.12
C TYR A 192 -5.12 -3.97 12.09
N THR A 193 -4.52 -2.84 11.75
CA THR A 193 -4.75 -1.60 12.50
C THR A 193 -6.23 -1.23 12.37
N SER A 194 -6.97 -1.21 13.48
CA SER A 194 -8.34 -0.70 13.50
C SER A 194 -8.40 0.67 12.83
N TYR A 195 -9.36 0.85 11.94
CA TYR A 195 -9.55 2.10 11.22
C TYR A 195 -11.02 2.39 11.04
N THR A 196 -11.50 3.39 11.75
CA THR A 196 -12.93 3.67 11.85
C THR A 196 -13.30 4.90 11.02
N LYS A 197 -14.60 5.17 10.90
CA LYS A 197 -15.11 6.45 10.40
C LYS A 197 -14.47 7.65 11.13
N ALA A 198 -14.32 7.57 12.46
CA ALA A 198 -13.72 8.64 13.24
C ALA A 198 -12.26 8.88 12.83
N SER A 199 -11.46 7.81 12.73
CA SER A 199 -10.07 7.88 12.24
C SER A 199 -9.97 8.46 10.83
N ALA A 200 -10.91 8.12 9.95
CA ALA A 200 -10.96 8.72 8.61
C ALA A 200 -11.30 10.21 8.65
N LEU A 201 -12.26 10.63 9.46
CA LEU A 201 -12.64 12.03 9.58
C LEU A 201 -11.56 12.88 10.27
N GLU A 202 -10.69 12.29 11.08
CA GLU A 202 -9.50 12.97 11.62
C GLU A 202 -8.44 13.26 10.55
N GLU A 203 -8.22 12.32 9.63
CA GLU A 203 -7.20 12.46 8.57
C GLU A 203 -7.70 13.22 7.32
N LEU A 204 -9.01 13.29 7.10
CA LEU A 204 -9.60 13.85 5.86
C LEU A 204 -10.19 15.25 6.06
N PHE A 205 -9.96 16.13 5.08
CA PHE A 205 -10.53 17.48 5.05
C PHE A 205 -12.00 17.57 4.62
N ILE A 206 -12.71 16.44 4.64
CA ILE A 206 -14.16 16.39 4.38
C ILE A 206 -14.94 16.39 5.70
N ASP A 207 -16.20 16.81 5.61
CA ASP A 207 -17.15 16.69 6.70
C ASP A 207 -17.80 15.29 6.78
N GLU A 208 -18.49 15.06 7.89
CA GLU A 208 -19.20 13.82 8.15
C GLU A 208 -20.31 13.55 7.12
N GLN A 209 -21.02 14.59 6.67
CA GLN A 209 -22.14 14.47 5.74
C GLN A 209 -21.67 13.98 4.36
N LYS A 210 -20.56 14.52 3.85
CA LYS A 210 -19.92 14.13 2.59
C LYS A 210 -19.36 12.73 2.69
N TYR A 211 -18.73 12.37 3.81
CA TYR A 211 -18.30 11.00 4.07
C TYR A 211 -19.49 10.02 4.02
N ASP A 212 -20.55 10.28 4.77
CA ASP A 212 -21.72 9.39 4.85
C ASP A 212 -22.42 9.26 3.50
N ARG A 213 -22.46 10.34 2.72
CA ARG A 213 -22.95 10.31 1.35
C ARG A 213 -22.11 9.37 0.48
N MET A 214 -20.78 9.46 0.52
CA MET A 214 -19.89 8.60 -0.26
C MET A 214 -20.00 7.13 0.18
N ALA A 215 -19.94 6.86 1.48
CA ALA A 215 -20.12 5.53 2.06
C ALA A 215 -21.45 4.90 1.62
N LYS A 216 -22.56 5.65 1.71
CA LYS A 216 -23.88 5.20 1.28
C LYS A 216 -23.94 4.94 -0.22
N LEU A 217 -23.35 5.82 -1.03
CA LEU A 217 -23.29 5.63 -2.49
C LEU A 217 -22.50 4.38 -2.86
N LEU A 218 -21.33 4.19 -2.26
CA LEU A 218 -20.47 3.04 -2.53
C LEU A 218 -21.13 1.73 -2.10
N ARG A 219 -21.72 1.65 -0.90
CA ARG A 219 -22.46 0.45 -0.46
C ARG A 219 -23.63 0.11 -1.37
N ARG A 220 -24.39 1.12 -1.81
CA ARG A 220 -25.58 0.93 -2.65
C ARG A 220 -25.25 0.58 -4.10
N LYS A 221 -24.30 1.31 -4.71
CA LYS A 221 -23.97 1.17 -6.13
C LYS A 221 -22.83 0.19 -6.39
N LYS A 222 -22.06 -0.17 -5.36
CA LYS A 222 -20.82 -0.96 -5.41
C LYS A 222 -19.70 -0.33 -6.26
N ASN A 223 -20.00 0.66 -7.08
CA ASN A 223 -19.03 1.41 -7.88
C ASN A 223 -19.18 2.92 -7.65
N LEU A 224 -18.06 3.59 -7.37
CA LEU A 224 -17.97 5.03 -7.12
C LEU A 224 -16.87 5.63 -8.00
N ILE A 225 -17.12 6.79 -8.59
CA ILE A 225 -16.10 7.64 -9.23
C ILE A 225 -15.93 8.89 -8.38
N LEU A 226 -14.70 9.10 -7.95
CA LEU A 226 -14.22 10.33 -7.32
C LEU A 226 -13.63 11.21 -8.42
N GLN A 227 -14.31 12.31 -8.73
CA GLN A 227 -13.84 13.24 -9.76
C GLN A 227 -13.57 14.61 -9.16
N GLY A 228 -12.57 15.29 -9.70
CA GLY A 228 -12.25 16.65 -9.30
C GLY A 228 -10.87 17.07 -9.81
N PRO A 229 -10.47 18.31 -9.52
CA PRO A 229 -9.19 18.84 -9.93
C PRO A 229 -7.99 18.03 -9.40
N PRO A 230 -6.80 18.16 -10.01
CA PRO A 230 -5.59 17.57 -9.46
C PRO A 230 -5.31 18.11 -8.04
N GLY A 231 -4.69 17.27 -7.20
CA GLY A 231 -4.28 17.70 -5.85
C GLY A 231 -5.38 17.88 -4.80
N VAL A 232 -6.61 17.41 -5.05
CA VAL A 232 -7.69 17.42 -4.04
C VAL A 232 -7.71 16.18 -3.13
N GLY A 233 -6.68 15.33 -3.18
CA GLY A 233 -6.53 14.17 -2.31
C GLY A 233 -7.38 12.94 -2.68
N LYS A 234 -7.73 12.75 -3.96
CA LYS A 234 -8.59 11.63 -4.42
C LYS A 234 -8.06 10.26 -4.01
N SER A 235 -6.79 9.99 -4.27
CA SER A 235 -6.13 8.71 -3.95
C SER A 235 -6.04 8.47 -2.45
N PHE A 236 -5.76 9.52 -1.69
CA PHE A 236 -5.77 9.47 -0.22
C PHE A 236 -7.18 9.16 0.31
N LEU A 237 -8.19 9.86 -0.20
CA LEU A 237 -9.60 9.68 0.17
C LEU A 237 -10.10 8.27 -0.16
N ALA A 238 -9.81 7.75 -1.36
CA ALA A 238 -10.27 6.43 -1.80
C ALA A 238 -9.80 5.32 -0.84
N GLN A 239 -8.50 5.34 -0.49
CA GLN A 239 -7.92 4.36 0.43
C GLN A 239 -8.50 4.49 1.84
N ARG A 240 -8.64 5.72 2.37
CA ARG A 240 -9.21 5.93 3.71
C ARG A 240 -10.69 5.57 3.77
N LEU A 241 -11.45 5.82 2.70
CA LEU A 241 -12.84 5.38 2.61
C LEU A 241 -12.93 3.85 2.63
N ALA A 242 -12.11 3.14 1.85
CA ALA A 242 -12.06 1.68 1.85
C ALA A 242 -11.76 1.12 3.26
N TYR A 243 -10.63 1.53 3.87
CA TYR A 243 -10.24 1.03 5.19
C TYR A 243 -11.29 1.34 6.26
N SER A 244 -11.92 2.51 6.21
CA SER A 244 -12.91 2.89 7.24
C SER A 244 -14.21 2.12 7.12
N LEU A 245 -14.60 1.75 5.90
CA LEU A 245 -15.75 0.88 5.67
C LEU A 245 -15.46 -0.57 6.07
N MET A 246 -14.21 -1.01 5.91
CA MET A 246 -13.74 -2.33 6.38
C MET A 246 -13.57 -2.39 7.90
N GLY A 247 -13.47 -1.23 8.57
CA GLY A 247 -13.15 -1.12 9.99
C GLY A 247 -11.67 -1.32 10.32
N VAL A 248 -10.83 -1.61 9.32
CA VAL A 248 -9.42 -1.99 9.50
C VAL A 248 -8.55 -1.58 8.30
N LYS A 249 -7.27 -1.27 8.54
CA LYS A 249 -6.26 -1.08 7.50
C LYS A 249 -5.73 -2.43 7.03
N ASP A 250 -6.51 -3.11 6.20
CA ASP A 250 -6.10 -4.35 5.55
C ASP A 250 -5.77 -4.09 4.08
N LYS A 251 -4.49 -4.19 3.73
CA LYS A 251 -4.01 -3.99 2.36
C LYS A 251 -4.30 -5.18 1.45
N SER A 252 -4.46 -6.41 1.93
CA SER A 252 -4.70 -7.56 1.05
C SER A 252 -6.08 -7.50 0.38
N ARG A 253 -7.05 -6.85 1.06
CA ARG A 253 -8.39 -6.60 0.53
C ARG A 253 -8.51 -5.33 -0.31
N VAL A 254 -7.40 -4.63 -0.57
CA VAL A 254 -7.36 -3.41 -1.40
C VAL A 254 -6.34 -3.56 -2.51
N THR A 255 -6.80 -3.58 -3.75
CA THR A 255 -5.91 -3.49 -4.92
C THR A 255 -6.03 -2.13 -5.57
N MET A 256 -4.90 -1.47 -5.85
CA MET A 256 -4.86 -0.19 -6.56
C MET A 256 -4.06 -0.34 -7.83
N ILE A 257 -4.66 0.05 -8.96
CA ILE A 257 -3.99 0.12 -10.26
C ILE A 257 -4.21 1.51 -10.87
N GLN A 258 -3.44 1.84 -11.89
CA GLN A 258 -3.62 3.04 -12.69
C GLN A 258 -3.88 2.66 -14.14
N PHE A 259 -4.89 3.27 -14.76
CA PHE A 259 -5.13 3.11 -16.19
C PHE A 259 -4.26 4.06 -17.01
N HIS A 260 -3.84 3.57 -18.17
CA HIS A 260 -3.13 4.32 -19.19
C HIS A 260 -3.66 3.92 -20.58
N GLN A 261 -3.30 4.68 -21.61
CA GLN A 261 -3.86 4.50 -22.97
C GLN A 261 -3.63 3.09 -23.53
N SER A 262 -2.51 2.46 -23.18
CA SER A 262 -2.17 1.10 -23.62
C SER A 262 -2.74 -0.01 -22.73
N TYR A 263 -3.50 0.32 -21.68
CA TYR A 263 -4.03 -0.68 -20.75
C TYR A 263 -5.18 -1.42 -21.44
N ALA A 264 -5.15 -2.75 -21.42
CA ALA A 264 -6.04 -3.57 -22.22
C ALA A 264 -6.84 -4.58 -21.40
N TYR A 265 -7.81 -5.22 -22.04
CA TYR A 265 -8.62 -6.28 -21.45
C TYR A 265 -7.75 -7.44 -20.98
N GLU A 266 -6.72 -7.76 -21.77
CA GLU A 266 -5.78 -8.85 -21.57
C GLU A 266 -4.85 -8.64 -20.36
N ASP A 267 -4.77 -7.43 -19.83
CA ASP A 267 -4.09 -7.10 -18.55
C ASP A 267 -5.07 -7.13 -17.38
N PHE A 268 -6.33 -6.76 -17.64
CA PHE A 268 -7.34 -6.54 -16.61
C PHE A 268 -8.08 -7.82 -16.22
N ILE A 269 -8.55 -8.58 -17.20
CA ILE A 269 -9.41 -9.76 -17.04
C ILE A 269 -8.64 -11.03 -17.35
N GLN A 270 -8.31 -11.26 -18.62
CA GLN A 270 -7.64 -12.48 -19.04
C GLN A 270 -7.10 -12.31 -20.46
N GLY A 271 -5.95 -12.90 -20.76
CA GLY A 271 -5.41 -12.94 -22.12
C GLY A 271 -4.26 -13.90 -22.29
N TYR A 272 -3.89 -14.17 -23.54
CA TYR A 272 -2.74 -15.02 -23.87
C TYR A 272 -1.43 -14.22 -23.81
N ARG A 273 -0.40 -14.80 -23.17
CA ARG A 273 0.97 -14.28 -23.12
C ARG A 273 1.96 -15.31 -23.64
N PRO A 274 3.06 -14.87 -24.29
CA PRO A 274 4.11 -15.80 -24.69
C PRO A 274 4.77 -16.41 -23.45
N SER A 275 4.80 -17.74 -23.36
CA SER A 275 5.55 -18.45 -22.32
C SER A 275 7.04 -18.43 -22.72
N GLY A 276 7.94 -17.96 -21.86
CA GLY A 276 9.35 -17.65 -22.17
C GLY A 276 10.28 -18.83 -22.54
N GLY A 277 9.76 -19.96 -23.03
CA GLY A 277 10.55 -21.10 -23.49
C GLY A 277 11.04 -20.96 -24.94
N HIS A 278 11.97 -21.84 -25.34
CA HIS A 278 12.41 -21.99 -26.74
C HIS A 278 11.30 -22.61 -27.61
N GLY A 279 10.23 -21.85 -27.84
CA GLY A 279 9.07 -22.21 -28.63
C GLY A 279 8.01 -21.12 -28.57
N ALA A 280 7.25 -20.93 -29.65
CA ALA A 280 6.14 -19.97 -29.71
C ALA A 280 4.89 -20.54 -29.02
N SER A 281 4.99 -20.91 -27.75
CA SER A 281 3.83 -21.30 -26.95
C SER A 281 3.25 -20.09 -26.23
N PHE A 282 1.91 -20.04 -26.19
CA PHE A 282 1.15 -19.03 -25.49
C PHE A 282 0.47 -19.67 -24.29
N GLU A 283 0.55 -19.01 -23.13
CA GLU A 283 -0.16 -19.40 -21.92
C GLU A 283 -1.29 -18.39 -21.64
N LYS A 284 -2.43 -18.92 -21.19
CA LYS A 284 -3.52 -18.09 -20.70
C LYS A 284 -3.10 -17.52 -19.34
N LYS A 285 -3.23 -16.21 -19.15
CA LYS A 285 -2.89 -15.55 -17.91
C LYS A 285 -4.04 -14.70 -17.41
N ASP A 286 -4.36 -14.87 -16.13
CA ASP A 286 -5.40 -14.11 -15.47
C ASP A 286 -4.93 -12.72 -15.10
N GLY A 287 -5.78 -11.75 -15.45
CA GLY A 287 -5.56 -10.35 -15.20
C GLY A 287 -5.71 -9.99 -13.73
N VAL A 288 -5.40 -8.73 -13.42
CA VAL A 288 -5.40 -8.25 -12.03
C VAL A 288 -6.80 -8.26 -11.39
N PHE A 289 -7.85 -7.92 -12.15
CA PHE A 289 -9.21 -7.85 -11.63
C PHE A 289 -9.86 -9.23 -11.53
N PHE A 290 -9.51 -10.15 -12.43
CA PHE A 290 -9.96 -11.54 -12.34
C PHE A 290 -9.48 -12.20 -11.04
N ARG A 291 -8.16 -12.20 -10.81
CA ARG A 291 -7.56 -12.75 -9.58
C ARG A 291 -8.11 -12.08 -8.32
N PHE A 292 -8.32 -10.76 -8.37
CA PHE A 292 -8.93 -10.04 -7.26
C PHE A 292 -10.37 -10.50 -6.95
N CYS A 293 -11.17 -10.80 -7.98
CA CYS A 293 -12.50 -11.35 -7.79
C CYS A 293 -12.48 -12.79 -7.26
N GLU A 294 -11.52 -13.62 -7.67
CA GLU A 294 -11.36 -14.95 -7.11
C GLU A 294 -11.04 -14.88 -5.60
N GLU A 295 -10.09 -14.04 -5.21
CA GLU A 295 -9.75 -13.82 -3.80
C GLU A 295 -10.95 -13.29 -3.00
N ALA A 296 -11.68 -12.32 -3.55
CA ALA A 296 -12.90 -11.82 -2.92
C ALA A 296 -13.99 -12.89 -2.78
N GLY A 297 -14.09 -13.80 -3.76
CA GLY A 297 -15.04 -14.91 -3.75
C GLY A 297 -14.77 -15.96 -2.66
N LYS A 298 -13.51 -16.10 -2.23
CA LYS A 298 -13.11 -17.00 -1.14
C LYS A 298 -13.55 -16.51 0.24
N ALA A 299 -13.79 -15.19 0.40
CA ALA A 299 -14.15 -14.56 1.67
C ALA A 299 -15.41 -13.66 1.51
N PRO A 300 -16.59 -14.24 1.22
CA PRO A 300 -17.81 -13.50 0.88
C PRO A 300 -18.33 -12.58 2.00
N GLU A 301 -17.95 -12.83 3.25
CA GLU A 301 -18.29 -12.04 4.44
C GLU A 301 -17.44 -10.77 4.59
N LYS A 302 -16.31 -10.68 3.88
CA LYS A 302 -15.38 -9.54 3.95
C LYS A 302 -15.54 -8.68 2.70
N ASP A 303 -15.60 -7.36 2.88
CA ASP A 303 -15.61 -6.42 1.76
C ASP A 303 -14.20 -6.27 1.14
N PHE A 304 -14.14 -6.22 -0.19
CA PHE A 304 -12.93 -6.01 -0.99
C PHE A 304 -13.06 -4.74 -1.84
N TYR A 305 -11.98 -3.96 -1.97
CA TYR A 305 -11.98 -2.69 -2.69
C TYR A 305 -10.94 -2.66 -3.82
N PHE A 306 -11.41 -2.45 -5.05
CA PHE A 306 -10.59 -2.29 -6.23
C PHE A 306 -10.54 -0.82 -6.64
N ILE A 307 -9.38 -0.19 -6.50
CA ILE A 307 -9.16 1.23 -6.77
C ILE A 307 -8.49 1.39 -8.14
N ILE A 308 -9.09 2.22 -8.99
CA ILE A 308 -8.59 2.52 -10.34
C ILE A 308 -8.26 4.00 -10.41
N ASP A 309 -6.98 4.31 -10.42
CA ASP A 309 -6.49 5.65 -10.68
C ASP A 309 -6.52 5.97 -12.17
N GLU A 310 -6.72 7.24 -12.50
CA GLU A 310 -6.81 7.75 -13.88
C GLU A 310 -7.78 6.93 -14.76
N ILE A 311 -8.97 6.61 -14.23
CA ILE A 311 -9.91 5.69 -14.88
C ILE A 311 -10.30 6.13 -16.30
N ASN A 312 -10.30 7.44 -16.58
CA ASN A 312 -10.60 8.01 -17.89
C ASN A 312 -9.43 7.96 -18.91
N ARG A 313 -8.23 7.53 -18.51
CA ARG A 313 -7.07 7.41 -19.42
C ARG A 313 -7.07 6.13 -20.27
N GLY A 314 -7.89 5.15 -19.91
CA GLY A 314 -8.09 3.91 -20.67
C GLY A 314 -9.40 3.91 -21.47
N ASN A 315 -9.50 3.05 -22.49
CA ASN A 315 -10.78 2.79 -23.15
C ASN A 315 -11.62 1.86 -22.26
N LEU A 316 -12.46 2.44 -21.41
CA LEU A 316 -13.21 1.73 -20.38
C LEU A 316 -14.12 0.62 -20.95
N SER A 317 -14.83 0.90 -22.04
CA SER A 317 -15.69 -0.10 -22.68
C SER A 317 -14.90 -1.31 -23.18
N ARG A 318 -13.68 -1.09 -23.69
CA ARG A 318 -12.79 -2.19 -24.12
C ARG A 318 -12.16 -2.93 -22.95
N ILE A 319 -11.70 -2.20 -21.92
CA ILE A 319 -11.01 -2.79 -20.76
C ILE A 319 -11.97 -3.65 -19.94
N PHE A 320 -13.18 -3.16 -19.66
CA PHE A 320 -14.16 -3.91 -18.88
C PHE A 320 -14.83 -5.02 -19.69
N GLY A 321 -14.99 -4.87 -21.00
CA GLY A 321 -15.58 -5.92 -21.85
C GLY A 321 -16.92 -6.43 -21.31
N GLU A 322 -16.99 -7.73 -21.03
CA GLU A 322 -18.16 -8.42 -20.48
C GLU A 322 -18.54 -7.92 -19.07
N LEU A 323 -17.55 -7.42 -18.31
CA LEU A 323 -17.78 -6.91 -16.94
C LEU A 323 -18.68 -5.69 -16.89
N MET A 324 -18.88 -4.98 -18.00
CA MET A 324 -19.79 -3.84 -18.09
C MET A 324 -21.21 -4.16 -17.58
N LEU A 325 -21.61 -5.43 -17.68
CA LEU A 325 -22.84 -5.95 -17.10
C LEU A 325 -22.64 -6.35 -15.63
N LEU A 326 -21.60 -7.11 -15.33
CA LEU A 326 -21.37 -7.77 -14.03
C LEU A 326 -21.02 -6.81 -12.89
N ILE A 327 -20.51 -5.61 -13.21
CA ILE A 327 -20.23 -4.61 -12.17
C ILE A 327 -21.52 -3.96 -11.62
N GLU A 328 -22.67 -4.12 -12.29
CA GLU A 328 -23.96 -3.63 -11.78
C GLU A 328 -24.30 -4.32 -10.44
N PRO A 329 -24.76 -3.58 -9.42
CA PRO A 329 -24.91 -4.12 -8.06
C PRO A 329 -25.91 -5.29 -7.98
N ASP A 330 -26.91 -5.32 -8.86
CA ASP A 330 -27.94 -6.35 -8.96
C ASP A 330 -27.57 -7.52 -9.90
N LYS A 331 -26.36 -7.51 -10.48
CA LYS A 331 -25.88 -8.52 -11.45
C LYS A 331 -24.57 -9.17 -11.02
N ARG A 332 -24.37 -9.23 -9.71
CA ARG A 332 -23.20 -9.83 -9.06
C ARG A 332 -23.58 -11.16 -8.44
N GLY A 333 -22.62 -12.06 -8.41
CA GLY A 333 -22.79 -13.41 -7.89
C GLY A 333 -23.04 -14.48 -8.97
N PRO A 334 -23.12 -15.75 -8.55
CA PRO A 334 -23.15 -16.90 -9.46
C PRO A 334 -24.30 -16.90 -10.47
N ASP A 335 -25.46 -16.35 -10.11
CA ASP A 335 -26.66 -16.32 -10.97
C ASP A 335 -26.47 -15.49 -12.26
N TYR A 336 -25.42 -14.67 -12.32
CA TYR A 336 -25.11 -13.80 -13.46
C TYR A 336 -23.78 -14.17 -14.12
N GLU A 337 -23.25 -15.36 -13.87
CA GLU A 337 -22.00 -15.81 -14.46
C GLU A 337 -22.04 -15.79 -16.00
N LEU A 338 -20.92 -15.38 -16.61
CA LEU A 338 -20.77 -15.29 -18.06
C LEU A 338 -19.49 -16.00 -18.51
N PRO A 339 -19.49 -16.67 -19.67
CA PRO A 339 -18.25 -17.13 -20.28
C PRO A 339 -17.37 -15.94 -20.69
N LEU A 340 -16.05 -16.06 -20.49
CA LEU A 340 -15.10 -15.03 -20.89
C LEU A 340 -14.60 -15.23 -22.31
N THR A 341 -14.19 -14.14 -22.98
CA THR A 341 -13.66 -14.18 -24.36
C THR A 341 -12.55 -15.22 -24.58
N TYR A 342 -11.64 -15.39 -23.61
CA TYR A 342 -10.50 -16.32 -23.71
C TYR A 342 -10.73 -17.68 -23.04
N SER A 343 -11.87 -17.87 -22.36
CA SER A 343 -12.25 -19.10 -21.67
C SER A 343 -13.74 -19.38 -21.85
N PRO A 344 -14.18 -19.82 -23.04
CA PRO A 344 -15.60 -20.06 -23.29
C PRO A 344 -16.18 -21.23 -22.47
N ASP A 345 -15.33 -22.13 -21.98
CA ASP A 345 -15.70 -23.30 -21.17
C ASP A 345 -15.69 -23.01 -19.66
N GLU A 346 -15.18 -21.84 -19.24
CA GLU A 346 -15.16 -21.38 -17.84
C GLU A 346 -16.07 -20.16 -17.70
N THR A 347 -16.83 -20.11 -16.62
CA THR A 347 -17.69 -18.96 -16.31
C THR A 347 -17.04 -18.05 -15.28
N PHE A 348 -17.35 -16.75 -15.36
CA PHE A 348 -16.88 -15.74 -14.43
C PHE A 348 -18.03 -14.88 -13.96
N TYR A 349 -18.01 -14.50 -12.67
CA TYR A 349 -18.92 -13.51 -12.10
C TYR A 349 -18.15 -12.57 -11.17
N VAL A 350 -18.67 -11.36 -10.97
CA VAL A 350 -18.13 -10.43 -9.98
C VAL A 350 -18.80 -10.69 -8.63
N PRO A 351 -18.05 -10.95 -7.54
CA PRO A 351 -18.63 -11.16 -6.21
C PRO A 351 -19.35 -9.92 -5.65
N ALA A 352 -20.36 -10.15 -4.80
CA ALA A 352 -21.19 -9.09 -4.23
C ALA A 352 -20.47 -8.20 -3.20
N ASN A 353 -19.40 -8.71 -2.60
CA ASN A 353 -18.52 -8.06 -1.63
C ASN A 353 -17.40 -7.22 -2.28
N VAL A 354 -17.25 -7.24 -3.60
CA VAL A 354 -16.32 -6.36 -4.33
C VAL A 354 -16.88 -4.95 -4.42
N HIS A 355 -16.02 -3.94 -4.29
CA HIS A 355 -16.36 -2.52 -4.45
C HIS A 355 -15.33 -1.88 -5.38
N ILE A 356 -15.76 -1.09 -6.35
CA ILE A 356 -14.87 -0.42 -7.31
C ILE A 356 -14.87 1.08 -7.02
N ILE A 357 -13.68 1.67 -6.85
CA ILE A 357 -13.49 3.10 -6.70
C ILE A 357 -12.62 3.61 -7.85
N GLY A 358 -13.21 4.31 -8.81
CA GLY A 358 -12.48 5.01 -9.86
C GLY A 358 -12.11 6.42 -9.44
N MET A 359 -10.97 6.91 -9.91
CA MET A 359 -10.53 8.30 -9.71
C MET A 359 -10.28 8.96 -11.05
N MET A 360 -10.77 10.18 -11.19
CA MET A 360 -10.76 10.91 -12.45
C MET A 360 -10.33 12.36 -12.23
N ASN A 361 -9.34 12.82 -13.00
CA ASN A 361 -9.04 14.24 -13.11
C ASN A 361 -10.02 14.90 -14.06
N THR A 362 -10.61 16.02 -13.64
CA THR A 362 -11.58 16.78 -14.45
C THR A 362 -10.92 17.78 -15.41
N ALA A 363 -9.65 18.12 -15.19
CA ALA A 363 -8.89 19.04 -16.04
C ALA A 363 -8.48 18.42 -17.39
N ASP A 364 -8.44 17.09 -17.48
CA ASP A 364 -7.96 16.38 -18.67
C ASP A 364 -9.02 16.36 -19.79
N ARG A 365 -9.05 17.43 -20.60
CA ARG A 365 -9.98 17.59 -21.75
C ARG A 365 -9.74 16.62 -22.92
N SER A 366 -8.57 16.00 -22.99
CA SER A 366 -8.15 15.08 -24.07
C SER A 366 -8.62 13.63 -23.86
N LEU A 367 -9.24 13.33 -22.72
CA LEU A 367 -9.60 11.98 -22.33
C LEU A 367 -11.01 11.61 -22.80
N ALA A 368 -11.21 10.32 -23.09
CA ALA A 368 -12.49 9.81 -23.56
C ALA A 368 -13.57 10.12 -22.53
N MET A 369 -14.64 10.81 -22.95
CA MET A 369 -15.80 11.01 -22.10
C MET A 369 -16.30 9.64 -21.64
N VAL A 370 -16.54 9.51 -20.33
CA VAL A 370 -17.12 8.30 -19.76
C VAL A 370 -18.46 8.04 -20.45
N ASP A 371 -18.55 6.94 -21.20
CA ASP A 371 -19.74 6.56 -21.94
C ASP A 371 -20.97 6.53 -21.00
N TYR A 372 -22.13 6.94 -21.51
CA TYR A 372 -23.42 6.89 -20.81
C TYR A 372 -23.71 5.51 -20.23
N ALA A 373 -23.27 4.45 -20.93
CA ALA A 373 -23.32 3.11 -20.40
C ALA A 373 -22.58 3.04 -19.06
N LEU A 374 -21.27 3.32 -19.03
CA LEU A 374 -20.48 3.27 -17.80
C LEU A 374 -21.04 4.23 -16.72
N ARG A 375 -21.46 5.43 -17.11
CA ARG A 375 -21.99 6.44 -16.20
C ARG A 375 -23.18 5.94 -15.38
N ARG A 376 -23.99 5.02 -15.90
CA ARG A 376 -25.12 4.40 -15.17
C ARG A 376 -24.68 3.43 -14.06
N ARG A 377 -23.52 2.80 -14.23
CA ARG A 377 -22.97 1.77 -13.33
C ARG A 377 -22.21 2.35 -12.14
N PHE A 378 -21.72 3.58 -12.27
CA PHE A 378 -21.00 4.29 -11.21
C PHE A 378 -21.85 5.40 -10.59
N ALA A 379 -21.70 5.61 -9.28
CA ALA A 379 -22.06 6.87 -8.65
C ALA A 379 -20.91 7.87 -8.82
N PHE A 380 -21.21 9.14 -9.10
CA PHE A 380 -20.19 10.18 -9.26
C PHE A 380 -20.23 11.12 -8.05
N VAL A 381 -19.06 11.43 -7.52
CA VAL A 381 -18.89 12.39 -6.42
C VAL A 381 -17.82 13.38 -6.80
N ASP A 382 -18.21 14.66 -6.77
CA ASP A 382 -17.33 15.79 -6.99
C ASP A 382 -16.53 16.13 -5.72
N LEU A 383 -15.23 16.27 -5.92
CA LEU A 383 -14.27 16.68 -4.92
C LEU A 383 -13.71 18.04 -5.30
N GLU A 384 -13.70 18.93 -4.31
CA GLU A 384 -13.30 20.32 -4.46
C GLU A 384 -12.05 20.55 -3.59
N PRO A 385 -11.23 21.57 -3.92
CA PRO A 385 -10.13 21.97 -3.06
C PRO A 385 -10.62 22.36 -1.66
N ALA A 386 -10.14 21.67 -0.63
CA ALA A 386 -10.57 21.85 0.75
C ALA A 386 -10.00 23.08 1.47
N PHE A 387 -9.69 24.17 0.74
CA PHE A 387 -9.18 25.40 1.37
C PHE A 387 -10.21 26.05 2.31
N GLU A 388 -11.51 25.87 2.07
CA GLU A 388 -12.58 26.35 2.96
C GLU A 388 -12.70 25.54 4.27
N SER A 389 -12.08 24.36 4.33
CA SER A 389 -12.18 23.46 5.49
C SER A 389 -11.31 23.96 6.64
N ASP A 390 -11.89 24.13 7.83
CA ASP A 390 -11.11 24.49 9.03
C ASP A 390 -10.05 23.43 9.36
N LYS A 391 -10.31 22.15 9.03
CA LYS A 391 -9.35 21.05 9.18
C LYS A 391 -8.06 21.25 8.38
N PHE A 392 -8.13 21.96 7.24
CA PHE A 392 -6.93 22.28 6.47
C PHE A 392 -6.02 23.26 7.24
N VAL A 393 -6.61 24.26 7.90
CA VAL A 393 -5.87 25.21 8.74
C VAL A 393 -5.30 24.49 9.97
N GLU A 394 -6.11 23.68 10.65
CA GLU A 394 -5.67 22.87 11.79
C GLU A 394 -4.49 21.94 11.41
N TYR A 395 -4.54 21.33 10.23
CA TYR A 395 -3.47 20.49 9.72
C TYR A 395 -2.16 21.27 9.54
N LEU A 396 -2.20 22.45 8.91
CA LEU A 396 -1.03 23.31 8.74
C LEU A 396 -0.42 23.70 10.09
N VAL A 397 -1.26 24.09 11.05
CA VAL A 397 -0.82 24.43 12.41
C VAL A 397 -0.14 23.23 13.10
N SER A 398 -0.67 22.02 12.93
CA SER A 398 -0.04 20.79 13.44
C SER A 398 1.34 20.51 12.82
N LYS A 399 1.64 21.12 11.67
CA LYS A 399 2.92 21.02 10.95
C LYS A 399 3.83 22.22 11.18
N SER A 400 3.64 22.96 12.27
CA SER A 400 4.48 24.12 12.66
C SER A 400 4.37 25.33 11.72
N VAL A 401 3.28 25.44 10.96
CA VAL A 401 2.93 26.66 10.22
C VAL A 401 2.09 27.57 11.12
N SER A 402 2.34 28.87 11.14
CA SER A 402 1.55 29.79 11.96
C SER A 402 0.08 29.86 11.50
N GLU A 403 -0.84 30.13 12.43
CA GLU A 403 -2.26 30.30 12.10
C GLU A 403 -2.50 31.49 11.14
N GLU A 404 -1.67 32.53 11.26
CA GLU A 404 -1.65 33.68 10.36
C GLU A 404 -1.31 33.25 8.93
N ARG A 405 -0.21 32.50 8.75
CA ARG A 405 0.21 31.98 7.44
C ARG A 405 -0.82 31.01 6.86
N ALA A 406 -1.36 30.10 7.66
CA ALA A 406 -2.37 29.15 7.22
C ALA A 406 -3.65 29.87 6.75
N SER A 407 -4.10 30.89 7.48
CA SER A 407 -5.24 31.73 7.10
C SER A 407 -4.96 32.54 5.83
N LEU A 408 -3.73 33.02 5.66
CA LEU A 408 -3.28 33.73 4.46
C LEU A 408 -3.31 32.83 3.22
N ILE A 409 -2.77 31.60 3.33
CA ILE A 409 -2.81 30.59 2.26
C ILE A 409 -4.26 30.30 1.87
N ARG A 410 -5.12 30.03 2.85
CA ARG A 410 -6.57 29.81 2.62
C ARG A 410 -7.19 30.96 1.83
N ALA A 411 -7.05 32.20 2.30
CA ALA A 411 -7.67 33.35 1.66
C ALA A 411 -7.17 33.56 0.21
N ARG A 412 -5.86 33.44 0.00
CA ARG A 412 -5.21 33.64 -1.29
C ARG A 412 -5.60 32.55 -2.30
N MET A 413 -5.60 31.29 -1.88
CA MET A 413 -5.98 30.17 -2.75
C MET A 413 -7.46 30.15 -3.07
N LEU A 414 -8.34 30.56 -2.14
CA LEU A 414 -9.76 30.74 -2.43
C LEU A 414 -10.00 31.83 -3.48
N SER A 415 -9.32 32.98 -3.35
CA SER A 415 -9.38 34.04 -4.35
C SER A 415 -8.90 33.55 -5.72
N LEU A 416 -7.77 32.84 -5.78
CA LEU A 416 -7.23 32.32 -7.04
C LEU A 416 -8.17 31.29 -7.69
N ASN A 417 -8.69 30.34 -6.91
CA ASN A 417 -9.63 29.34 -7.42
C ASN A 417 -10.96 29.96 -7.86
N ALA A 418 -11.42 31.03 -7.22
CA ALA A 418 -12.58 31.78 -7.69
C ALA A 418 -12.34 32.35 -9.10
N GLU A 419 -11.16 32.95 -9.34
CA GLU A 419 -10.78 33.45 -10.66
C GLU A 419 -10.68 32.33 -11.71
N ILE A 420 -9.98 31.23 -11.41
CA ILE A 420 -9.87 30.06 -12.30
C ILE A 420 -11.24 29.47 -12.64
N SER A 421 -12.12 29.32 -11.64
CA SER A 421 -13.45 28.74 -11.84
C SER A 421 -14.36 29.64 -12.67
N SER A 422 -14.19 30.96 -12.58
CA SER A 422 -14.95 31.95 -13.34
C SER A 422 -14.54 32.02 -14.82
N ASP A 423 -13.35 31.54 -15.16
CA ASP A 423 -12.85 31.44 -16.53
C ASP A 423 -13.50 30.26 -17.26
N SER A 424 -14.77 30.43 -17.63
CA SER A 424 -15.55 29.41 -18.33
C SER A 424 -15.11 29.19 -19.78
N ARG A 425 -14.24 30.04 -20.32
CA ARG A 425 -13.77 29.96 -21.70
C ARG A 425 -12.68 28.90 -21.82
N ASP A 426 -11.67 29.00 -20.95
CA ASP A 426 -10.43 28.25 -21.11
C ASP A 426 -10.17 27.25 -19.98
N LEU A 427 -10.71 27.45 -18.77
CA LEU A 427 -10.43 26.60 -17.59
C LEU A 427 -11.70 25.96 -17.00
N GLY A 428 -12.41 26.69 -16.13
CA GLY A 428 -13.57 26.24 -15.37
C GLY A 428 -13.20 25.54 -14.05
N SER A 429 -14.22 25.09 -13.31
CA SER A 429 -14.05 24.53 -11.95
C SER A 429 -13.15 23.28 -11.88
N GLY A 430 -13.04 22.53 -12.98
CA GLY A 430 -12.20 21.33 -13.06
C GLY A 430 -10.69 21.60 -13.01
N TYR A 431 -10.26 22.85 -13.18
CA TYR A 431 -8.87 23.32 -13.15
C TYR A 431 -8.49 24.02 -11.84
N CYS A 432 -9.39 24.09 -10.86
CA CYS A 432 -9.04 24.69 -9.57
C CYS A 432 -7.84 23.97 -8.96
N ILE A 433 -6.94 24.72 -8.33
CA ILE A 433 -5.74 24.16 -7.74
C ILE A 433 -6.12 23.46 -6.43
N GLY A 434 -5.64 22.23 -6.27
CA GLY A 434 -5.85 21.42 -5.08
C GLY A 434 -5.06 21.90 -3.85
N HIS A 435 -5.39 21.37 -2.68
CA HIS A 435 -4.73 21.72 -1.41
C HIS A 435 -3.49 20.87 -1.13
N SER A 436 -3.24 19.80 -1.90
CA SER A 436 -2.12 18.89 -1.66
C SER A 436 -0.74 19.56 -1.72
N TYR A 437 -0.59 20.60 -2.55
CA TYR A 437 0.63 21.41 -2.64
C TYR A 437 1.05 21.97 -1.28
N PHE A 438 0.07 22.33 -0.45
CA PHE A 438 0.29 22.90 0.87
C PHE A 438 0.16 21.86 1.99
N CYS A 439 0.31 20.56 1.71
CA CYS A 439 0.19 19.51 2.73
C CYS A 439 1.57 18.91 3.09
N PRO A 440 2.39 19.57 3.93
CA PRO A 440 3.72 19.08 4.25
C PRO A 440 3.65 17.79 5.09
N VAL A 441 4.53 16.83 4.78
CA VAL A 441 4.61 15.55 5.51
C VAL A 441 5.35 15.72 6.84
N THR A 442 6.42 16.52 6.84
CA THR A 442 7.24 16.85 8.01
C THR A 442 6.90 18.24 8.55
N PRO A 443 7.25 18.55 9.82
CA PRO A 443 7.14 19.91 10.34
C PRO A 443 7.92 20.91 9.48
N VAL A 444 7.33 22.08 9.24
CA VAL A 444 7.92 23.18 8.47
C VAL A 444 8.85 23.98 9.38
N ALA A 445 10.13 24.09 8.99
CA ALA A 445 11.14 24.82 9.77
C ALA A 445 11.11 26.34 9.52
N ASN A 446 10.94 26.72 8.25
CA ASN A 446 10.84 28.12 7.81
C ASN A 446 9.61 28.27 6.91
N GLU A 447 8.54 28.84 7.45
CA GLU A 447 7.25 28.93 6.74
C GLU A 447 7.26 29.88 5.53
N GLU A 448 8.13 30.91 5.53
CA GLU A 448 8.22 31.86 4.43
C GLU A 448 8.94 31.24 3.24
N GLU A 449 10.10 30.61 3.50
CA GLU A 449 10.88 29.90 2.49
C GLU A 449 10.06 28.75 1.89
N TRP A 450 9.44 27.91 2.73
CA TRP A 450 8.58 26.81 2.30
C TRP A 450 7.42 27.27 1.41
N PHE A 451 6.74 28.35 1.80
CA PHE A 451 5.62 28.88 1.02
C PHE A 451 6.10 29.44 -0.33
N ASN A 452 7.19 30.20 -0.33
CA ASN A 452 7.74 30.80 -1.54
C ASN A 452 8.24 29.73 -2.52
N GLU A 453 8.87 28.66 -2.01
CA GLU A 453 9.29 27.50 -2.78
C GLU A 453 8.10 26.86 -3.51
N ILE A 454 7.03 26.50 -2.78
CA ILE A 454 5.82 25.93 -3.41
C ILE A 454 5.25 26.86 -4.50
N VAL A 455 5.18 28.16 -4.22
CA VAL A 455 4.64 29.12 -5.18
C VAL A 455 5.51 29.21 -6.43
N GLU A 456 6.83 29.25 -6.28
CA GLU A 456 7.78 29.37 -7.40
C GLU A 456 7.91 28.07 -8.22
N THR A 457 7.97 26.92 -7.56
CA THR A 457 8.32 25.66 -8.24
C THR A 457 7.10 24.86 -8.70
N GLU A 458 5.92 25.08 -8.11
CA GLU A 458 4.73 24.27 -8.40
C GLU A 458 3.55 25.12 -8.91
N ILE A 459 3.20 26.21 -8.20
CA ILE A 459 2.02 27.01 -8.55
C ILE A 459 2.27 27.90 -9.77
N GLU A 460 3.40 28.60 -9.82
CA GLU A 460 3.73 29.49 -10.92
C GLU A 460 3.82 28.78 -12.28
N PRO A 461 4.56 27.65 -12.42
CA PRO A 461 4.58 26.90 -13.67
C PRO A 461 3.19 26.41 -14.09
N LEU A 462 2.36 25.97 -13.14
CA LEU A 462 0.98 25.55 -13.42
C LEU A 462 0.12 26.70 -13.97
N LEU A 463 0.23 27.89 -13.37
CA LEU A 463 -0.50 29.07 -13.86
C LEU A 463 0.00 29.54 -15.23
N GLN A 464 1.30 29.40 -15.51
CA GLN A 464 1.86 29.66 -16.84
C GLN A 464 1.29 28.71 -17.89
N GLU A 465 1.04 27.44 -17.54
CA GLU A 465 0.36 26.49 -18.43
C GLU A 465 -1.13 26.82 -18.62
N TYR A 466 -1.83 27.21 -17.55
CA TYR A 466 -3.26 27.53 -17.60
C TYR A 466 -3.56 28.75 -18.46
N TRP A 467 -2.68 29.76 -18.42
CA TRP A 467 -2.83 31.01 -19.14
C TRP A 467 -1.70 31.24 -20.15
N ALA A 468 -1.27 30.16 -20.82
CA ALA A 468 -0.17 30.20 -21.80
C ALA A 468 -0.39 31.21 -22.95
N ASP A 469 -1.65 31.41 -23.35
CA ASP A 469 -2.04 32.34 -24.42
C ASP A 469 -2.38 33.76 -23.93
N GLU A 470 -2.45 33.99 -22.62
CA GLU A 470 -2.71 35.32 -22.05
C GLU A 470 -1.40 36.04 -21.65
N ASN A 471 -1.44 37.37 -21.54
CA ASN A 471 -0.26 38.17 -21.20
C ASN A 471 0.40 37.65 -19.91
N ALA A 472 1.72 37.44 -19.94
CA ALA A 472 2.55 37.13 -18.75
C ALA A 472 2.26 38.03 -17.54
N ASN A 473 1.75 39.24 -17.79
CA ASN A 473 1.26 40.17 -16.77
C ASN A 473 0.14 39.59 -15.88
N LYS A 474 -0.77 38.74 -16.39
CA LYS A 474 -1.86 38.15 -15.60
C LYS A 474 -1.30 37.13 -14.60
N VAL A 475 -0.45 36.22 -15.08
CA VAL A 475 0.26 35.25 -14.22
C VAL A 475 1.06 36.00 -13.14
N ASN A 476 1.89 36.97 -13.54
CA ASN A 476 2.66 37.78 -12.59
C ASN A 476 1.76 38.49 -11.57
N THR A 477 0.62 39.04 -11.99
CA THR A 477 -0.34 39.67 -11.07
C THR A 477 -0.86 38.68 -10.02
N HIS A 478 -1.16 37.45 -10.41
CA HIS A 478 -1.59 36.41 -9.47
C HIS A 478 -0.47 35.98 -8.55
N ILE A 479 0.76 35.80 -9.05
CA ILE A 479 1.91 35.44 -8.22
C ILE A 479 2.24 36.56 -7.21
N THR A 480 2.25 37.82 -7.64
CA THR A 480 2.45 38.98 -6.75
C THR A 480 1.37 39.04 -5.66
N LYS A 481 0.09 38.86 -6.02
CA LYS A 481 -1.02 38.75 -5.04
C LYS A 481 -0.84 37.55 -4.09
N LEU A 482 -0.38 36.41 -4.60
CA LEU A 482 -0.12 35.19 -3.81
C LEU A 482 1.06 35.36 -2.85
N ARG A 483 2.07 36.16 -3.18
CA ARG A 483 3.21 36.47 -2.29
C ARG A 483 2.88 37.61 -1.32
N GLY A 484 2.01 38.53 -1.72
CA GLY A 484 1.65 39.73 -0.94
C GLY A 484 2.59 40.90 -1.18
N GLU A 485 3.17 40.95 -2.38
CA GLU A 485 4.09 41.99 -2.86
C GLU A 485 3.37 43.14 -3.55
#